data_AF-A0A6N4WTT4-F1
#
_entry.id   AF-A0A6N4WTT4-F1
#
_cell.length_a   1.000
_cell.length_b   1.000
_cell.length_c   1.000
_cell.angle_alpha   90.00
_cell.angle_beta   90.00
_cell.angle_gamma   90.00
#
_symmetry.space_group_name_H-M   'P 1'
#
loop_
_entity.id
_entity.type
_entity.pdbx_description
1 polymer ?
#
loop_
_entity_poly.entity_id
_entity_poly.type
_entity_poly.pdbx_seq_one_letter_code
_entity_poly.pdbx_strand_id
1 'polypeptide(L)'
;MNSIIKIITLALLLGTSIASTGCTTMADAKNAKGTGQKVVYKASFDKIWGVMPEVVTEAGLEFIAANPSDHSILAQRGITALSYGENVAIFVEIVTEGDTTSVEVISKKSMKTNVFAPNWAKQIFKELDKRFNRS
;
A
#
# COMPACT_ATOMS: atom_id res chain seq x y z
N MET A 1 -14.18 35.05 40.64
CA MET A 1 -12.88 34.57 40.11
C MET A 1 -12.93 33.18 39.48
N ASN A 2 -13.92 32.33 39.81
CA ASN A 2 -14.04 30.97 39.24
C ASN A 2 -14.74 30.88 37.87
N SER A 3 -15.52 31.89 37.46
CA SER A 3 -16.24 31.84 36.17
C SER A 3 -15.40 32.27 34.97
N ILE A 4 -14.41 33.14 35.17
CA ILE A 4 -13.50 33.60 34.09
C ILE A 4 -12.50 32.50 33.73
N ILE A 5 -12.01 31.74 34.72
CA ILE A 5 -11.14 30.57 34.53
C ILE A 5 -11.89 29.49 33.73
N LYS A 6 -13.18 29.24 34.01
CA LYS A 6 -14.01 28.28 33.26
C LYS A 6 -14.21 28.67 31.79
N ILE A 7 -14.35 29.96 31.49
CA ILE A 7 -14.50 30.47 30.12
C ILE A 7 -13.18 30.36 29.34
N ILE A 8 -12.04 30.63 29.99
CA ILE A 8 -10.72 30.47 29.36
C ILE A 8 -10.39 28.98 29.14
N THR A 9 -10.84 28.09 30.02
CA THR A 9 -10.67 26.64 29.83
C THR A 9 -11.56 26.09 28.70
N LEU A 10 -12.75 26.68 28.50
CA LEU A 10 -13.68 26.25 27.45
C LEU A 10 -13.27 26.76 26.05
N ALA A 11 -12.61 27.91 25.97
CA ALA A 11 -12.13 28.48 24.70
C ALA A 11 -10.87 27.79 24.15
N LEU A 12 -10.10 27.10 24.99
CA LEU A 12 -8.90 26.36 24.56
C LEU A 12 -9.22 24.96 23.99
N LEU A 13 -10.44 24.45 24.18
CA LEU A 13 -10.88 23.15 23.66
C LEU A 13 -11.49 23.20 22.25
N LEU A 14 -11.63 24.38 21.63
CA LEU A 14 -12.21 24.56 20.29
C LEU A 14 -11.18 24.71 19.15
N GLY A 15 -9.90 24.43 19.40
CA GLY A 15 -8.81 24.73 18.47
C GLY A 15 -8.17 23.53 17.75
N THR A 16 -8.73 22.32 17.80
CA THR A 16 -8.10 21.13 17.21
C THR A 16 -9.04 20.29 16.35
N SER A 17 -9.74 20.94 15.42
CA SER A 17 -10.20 20.22 14.21
C SER A 17 -9.07 20.27 13.18
N ILE A 18 -8.04 19.42 13.35
CA ILE A 18 -7.16 19.04 12.24
C ILE A 18 -8.08 18.33 11.25
N ALA A 19 -8.55 19.07 10.25
CA ALA A 19 -9.12 18.49 9.06
C ALA A 19 -8.00 17.69 8.39
N SER A 20 -7.86 16.42 8.75
CA SER A 20 -7.07 15.43 8.02
C SER A 20 -7.78 15.17 6.69
N THR A 21 -7.67 16.16 5.80
CA THR A 21 -7.95 15.98 4.38
C THR A 21 -7.13 14.77 3.94
N GLY A 22 -7.85 13.76 3.46
CA GLY A 22 -7.41 12.36 3.39
C GLY A 22 -6.41 12.07 2.28
N CYS A 23 -5.27 12.76 2.31
CA CYS A 23 -4.08 12.46 1.55
C CYS A 23 -3.37 11.26 2.17
N THR A 24 -3.50 10.07 1.57
CA THR A 24 -2.73 8.91 2.03
C THR A 24 -1.32 8.97 1.47
N THR A 25 -0.34 8.70 2.30
CA THR A 25 1.09 8.65 1.96
C THR A 25 1.55 7.22 1.67
N MET A 26 2.78 7.08 1.16
CA MET A 26 3.43 5.78 1.04
C MET A 26 3.62 5.09 2.40
N ALA A 27 3.87 5.87 3.45
CA ALA A 27 3.97 5.34 4.81
C ALA A 27 2.64 4.72 5.28
N ASP A 28 1.50 5.29 4.89
CA ASP A 28 0.18 4.73 5.22
C ASP A 28 -0.07 3.40 4.51
N ALA A 29 0.45 3.22 3.28
CA ALA A 29 0.37 1.94 2.58
C ALA A 29 1.22 0.88 3.28
N LYS A 30 2.44 1.24 3.70
CA LYS A 30 3.34 0.34 4.43
C LYS A 30 2.79 -0.05 5.82
N ASN A 31 2.26 0.92 6.57
CA ASN A 31 1.69 0.69 7.91
C ASN A 31 0.41 -0.15 7.89
N ALA A 32 -0.20 -0.35 6.73
CA ALA A 32 -1.39 -1.17 6.54
C ALA A 32 -1.08 -2.64 6.21
N LYS A 33 0.15 -3.11 6.45
CA LYS A 33 0.54 -4.53 6.37
C LYS A 33 -0.46 -5.42 7.13
N GLY A 34 -0.86 -6.54 6.52
CA GLY A 34 -1.84 -7.48 7.06
C GLY A 34 -3.30 -7.17 6.66
N THR A 35 -3.57 -6.05 6.01
CA THR A 35 -4.93 -5.67 5.57
C THR A 35 -5.16 -5.84 4.06
N GLY A 36 -4.11 -6.16 3.32
CA GLY A 36 -4.14 -6.30 1.87
C GLY A 36 -4.67 -7.64 1.40
N GLN A 37 -4.88 -7.74 0.08
CA GLN A 37 -5.16 -9.03 -0.53
C GLN A 37 -3.86 -9.85 -0.57
N LYS A 38 -3.94 -11.12 -0.20
CA LYS A 38 -2.80 -12.01 -0.04
C LYS A 38 -2.97 -13.27 -0.90
N VAL A 39 -1.89 -13.68 -1.56
CA VAL A 39 -1.82 -14.92 -2.36
C VAL A 39 -0.49 -15.62 -2.07
N VAL A 40 -0.52 -16.95 -1.94
CA VAL A 40 0.69 -17.76 -1.78
C VAL A 40 1.02 -18.42 -3.12
N TYR A 41 2.30 -18.41 -3.50
CA TYR A 41 2.82 -19.01 -4.72
C TYR A 41 3.80 -20.14 -4.41
N LYS A 42 3.83 -21.16 -5.27
CA LYS A 42 4.79 -22.27 -5.25
C LYS A 42 6.10 -21.84 -5.91
N ALA A 43 6.76 -20.86 -5.30
CA ALA A 43 8.06 -20.34 -5.71
C ALA A 43 8.82 -19.80 -4.50
N SER A 44 10.15 -19.87 -4.56
CA SER A 44 11.03 -19.28 -3.56
C SER A 44 10.94 -17.75 -3.53
N PHE A 45 11.34 -17.16 -2.40
CA PHE A 45 11.38 -15.72 -2.22
C PHE A 45 12.18 -15.05 -3.33
N ASP A 46 13.38 -15.53 -3.63
CA ASP A 46 14.25 -14.94 -4.64
C ASP A 46 13.62 -14.90 -6.04
N LYS A 47 12.86 -15.95 -6.40
CA LYS A 47 12.16 -16.01 -7.69
C LYS A 47 11.04 -14.98 -7.75
N ILE A 48 10.24 -14.87 -6.68
CA ILE A 48 9.18 -13.85 -6.61
C ILE A 48 9.81 -12.45 -6.60
N TRP A 49 10.73 -12.20 -5.68
CA TRP A 49 11.39 -10.90 -5.47
C TRP A 49 12.10 -10.40 -6.73
N GLY A 50 12.82 -11.29 -7.42
CA GLY A 50 13.59 -10.95 -8.62
C GLY A 50 12.74 -10.47 -9.80
N VAL A 51 11.48 -10.89 -9.89
CA VAL A 51 10.58 -10.45 -10.98
C VAL A 51 9.71 -9.25 -10.62
N MET A 52 9.73 -8.79 -9.36
CA MET A 52 8.82 -7.75 -8.90
C MET A 52 8.92 -6.42 -9.65
N PRO A 53 10.11 -5.90 -10.02
CA PRO A 53 10.18 -4.66 -10.81
C PRO A 53 9.42 -4.76 -12.13
N GLU A 54 9.52 -5.89 -12.82
CA GLU A 54 8.85 -6.16 -14.09
C GLU A 54 7.33 -6.32 -13.88
N VAL A 55 6.93 -7.15 -12.92
CA VAL A 55 5.51 -7.37 -12.54
C VAL A 55 4.81 -6.05 -12.19
N VAL A 56 5.48 -5.18 -11.43
CA VAL A 56 4.95 -3.85 -11.07
C VAL A 56 4.73 -3.00 -12.32
N THR A 57 5.72 -2.97 -13.21
CA THR A 57 5.68 -2.19 -14.46
C THR A 57 4.58 -2.69 -15.39
N GLU A 58 4.49 -4.01 -15.59
CA GLU A 58 3.46 -4.65 -16.42
C GLU A 58 2.04 -4.50 -15.85
N ALA A 59 1.91 -4.44 -14.53
CA ALA A 59 0.65 -4.12 -13.87
C ALA A 59 0.22 -2.65 -14.09
N GLY A 60 1.08 -1.81 -14.68
CA GLY A 60 0.82 -0.40 -15.00
C GLY A 60 1.17 0.56 -13.87
N LEU A 61 2.07 0.16 -12.96
CA LEU A 61 2.59 0.97 -11.87
C LEU A 61 4.07 1.33 -12.12
N GLU A 62 4.51 2.44 -11.54
CA GLU A 62 5.91 2.79 -11.44
C GLU A 62 6.54 2.09 -10.22
N PHE A 63 7.66 1.40 -10.42
CA PHE A 63 8.46 0.84 -9.33
C PHE A 63 9.30 1.95 -8.68
N ILE A 64 9.13 2.15 -7.37
CA ILE A 64 9.78 3.24 -6.64
C ILE A 64 10.99 2.75 -5.85
N ALA A 65 10.80 1.70 -5.05
CA ALA A 65 11.89 1.14 -4.26
C ALA A 65 11.56 -0.29 -3.83
N ALA A 66 12.61 -1.07 -3.57
CA ALA A 66 12.52 -2.28 -2.77
C ALA A 66 13.35 -2.09 -1.50
N ASN A 67 12.81 -2.53 -0.37
CA ASN A 67 13.49 -2.56 0.90
C ASN A 67 13.64 -4.02 1.38
N PRO A 68 14.85 -4.60 1.24
CA PRO A 68 15.10 -5.97 1.68
C PRO A 68 14.95 -6.18 3.19
N SER A 69 15.12 -5.13 4.01
CA SER A 69 15.08 -5.27 5.48
C SER A 69 13.70 -5.63 6.05
N ASP A 70 12.63 -5.30 5.33
CA ASP A 70 11.25 -5.57 5.73
C ASP A 70 10.43 -6.26 4.62
N HIS A 71 11.15 -6.77 3.62
CA HIS A 71 10.61 -7.42 2.43
C HIS A 71 9.48 -6.64 1.75
N SER A 72 9.61 -5.31 1.70
CA SER A 72 8.61 -4.45 1.06
C SER A 72 9.08 -3.90 -0.27
N ILE A 73 8.14 -3.75 -1.19
CA ILE A 73 8.28 -3.04 -2.45
C ILE A 73 7.25 -1.92 -2.49
N LEU A 74 7.70 -0.75 -2.88
CA LEU A 74 6.91 0.46 -3.01
C LEU A 74 6.72 0.74 -4.49
N ALA A 75 5.46 0.93 -4.87
CA ALA A 75 5.07 1.26 -6.23
C ALA A 75 4.01 2.36 -6.19
N GLN A 76 3.91 3.13 -7.27
CA GLN A 76 2.93 4.18 -7.37
C GLN A 76 2.31 4.27 -8.76
N ARG A 77 1.15 4.89 -8.85
CA ARG A 77 0.70 5.50 -10.09
C ARG A 77 0.70 7.00 -9.92
N GLY A 78 1.30 7.71 -10.88
CA GLY A 78 1.28 9.17 -10.93
C GLY A 78 -0.13 9.74 -11.12
N ILE A 79 -0.25 11.05 -10.97
CA ILE A 79 -1.50 11.77 -11.24
C ILE A 79 -1.80 11.67 -12.74
N THR A 80 -3.02 11.26 -13.08
CA THR A 80 -3.54 11.26 -14.46
C THR A 80 -4.84 12.06 -14.49
N ALA A 81 -5.39 12.34 -15.68
CA ALA A 81 -6.67 13.04 -15.80
C ALA A 81 -7.83 12.36 -15.03
N LEU A 82 -7.70 11.07 -14.70
CA LEU A 82 -8.70 10.26 -14.01
C LEU A 82 -8.22 9.70 -12.66
N SER A 83 -6.99 10.01 -12.23
CA SER A 83 -6.45 9.55 -10.94
C SER A 83 -5.67 10.65 -10.24
N TYR A 84 -5.85 10.72 -8.93
CA TYR A 84 -5.15 11.64 -8.04
C TYR A 84 -3.88 11.04 -7.42
N GLY A 85 -3.33 10.01 -8.07
CA GLY A 85 -2.22 9.22 -7.58
C GLY A 85 -2.64 8.09 -6.65
N GLU A 86 -1.87 7.01 -6.66
CA GLU A 86 -2.09 5.83 -5.83
C GLU A 86 -0.76 5.33 -5.27
N ASN A 87 -0.72 5.03 -3.96
CA ASN A 87 0.43 4.40 -3.31
C ASN A 87 0.14 2.90 -3.12
N VAL A 88 1.08 2.06 -3.52
CA VAL A 88 0.97 0.60 -3.42
C VAL A 88 2.18 0.06 -2.67
N ALA A 89 1.92 -0.64 -1.57
CA ALA A 89 2.92 -1.41 -0.85
C ALA A 89 2.69 -2.89 -1.12
N ILE A 90 3.76 -3.60 -1.47
CA ILE A 90 3.75 -5.03 -1.73
C ILE A 90 4.71 -5.68 -0.73
N PHE A 91 4.23 -6.67 0.00
CA PHE A 91 5.05 -7.43 0.94
C PHE A 91 5.23 -8.85 0.41
N VAL A 92 6.49 -9.31 0.40
CA VAL A 92 6.85 -10.66 -0.04
C VAL A 92 7.38 -11.40 1.17
N GLU A 93 6.75 -12.50 1.58
CA GLU A 93 7.13 -13.20 2.80
C GLU A 93 7.35 -14.68 2.55
N ILE A 94 8.40 -15.23 3.16
CA ILE A 94 8.70 -16.66 3.11
C ILE A 94 7.63 -17.38 3.93
N VAL A 95 6.94 -18.34 3.30
CA VAL A 95 6.02 -19.27 3.99
C VAL A 95 6.73 -20.57 4.29
N THR A 96 7.46 -21.11 3.31
CA THR A 96 8.35 -22.26 3.47
C THR A 96 9.61 -22.01 2.66
N GLU A 97 10.76 -22.07 3.33
CA GLU A 97 12.06 -21.77 2.75
C GLU A 97 12.29 -22.56 1.45
N GLY A 98 12.62 -21.84 0.37
CA GLY A 98 12.87 -22.44 -0.95
C GLY A 98 11.66 -22.93 -1.74
N ASP A 99 10.46 -22.99 -1.14
CA ASP A 99 9.28 -23.64 -1.76
C ASP A 99 8.10 -22.70 -1.97
N THR A 100 7.65 -22.01 -0.91
CA THR A 100 6.44 -21.18 -0.97
C THR A 100 6.63 -19.79 -0.42
N THR A 101 6.05 -18.81 -1.12
CA THR A 101 6.14 -17.38 -0.80
C THR A 101 4.77 -16.73 -0.84
N SER A 102 4.45 -15.95 0.17
CA SER A 102 3.25 -15.12 0.25
C SER A 102 3.51 -13.74 -0.34
N VAL A 103 2.63 -13.27 -1.21
CA VAL A 103 2.61 -11.88 -1.69
C VAL A 103 1.34 -11.21 -1.19
N GLU A 104 1.50 -10.11 -0.46
CA GLU A 104 0.42 -9.25 -0.02
C GLU A 104 0.50 -7.91 -0.74
N VAL A 105 -0.62 -7.46 -1.30
CA VAL A 105 -0.70 -6.17 -1.99
C VAL A 105 -1.68 -5.26 -1.28
N ILE A 106 -1.20 -4.07 -0.92
CA ILE A 106 -1.97 -3.02 -0.27
C ILE A 106 -1.96 -1.80 -1.16
N SER A 107 -3.14 -1.36 -1.56
CA SER A 107 -3.31 -0.08 -2.25
C SER A 107 -4.00 0.92 -1.34
N LYS A 108 -3.41 2.10 -1.20
CA LYS A 108 -4.04 3.28 -0.60
C LYS A 108 -4.24 4.33 -1.67
N LYS A 109 -5.49 4.80 -1.75
CA LYS A 109 -5.88 5.88 -2.66
C LYS A 109 -5.42 7.19 -2.05
N SER A 110 -4.61 7.96 -2.76
CA SER A 110 -4.15 9.27 -2.30
C SER A 110 -5.30 10.25 -2.03
N MET A 111 -6.50 10.01 -2.57
CA MET A 111 -7.73 10.66 -2.11
C MET A 111 -8.89 9.67 -1.95
N LYS A 112 -9.61 9.78 -0.83
CA LYS A 112 -10.78 8.93 -0.50
C LYS A 112 -11.89 8.94 -1.56
N THR A 113 -12.04 10.02 -2.32
CA THR A 113 -13.09 10.19 -3.33
C THR A 113 -12.78 9.51 -4.68
N ASN A 114 -11.60 8.90 -4.85
CA ASN A 114 -11.23 8.24 -6.10
C ASN A 114 -11.93 6.87 -6.26
N VAL A 115 -13.18 6.85 -6.70
CA VAL A 115 -13.95 5.61 -6.96
C VAL A 115 -13.45 4.82 -8.19
N PHE A 116 -12.62 5.43 -9.04
CA PHE A 116 -12.09 4.83 -10.27
C PHE A 116 -10.70 4.19 -10.10
N ALA A 117 -10.11 4.24 -8.91
CA ALA A 117 -8.82 3.61 -8.64
C ALA A 117 -8.86 2.11 -8.99
N PRO A 118 -7.98 1.62 -9.89
CA PRO A 118 -7.90 0.22 -10.26
C PRO A 118 -7.64 -0.67 -9.05
N ASN A 119 -8.12 -1.91 -9.10
CA ASN A 119 -7.71 -2.93 -8.15
C ASN A 119 -6.29 -3.39 -8.50
N TRP A 120 -5.29 -2.72 -7.92
CA TRP A 120 -3.87 -3.01 -8.16
C TRP A 120 -3.47 -4.40 -7.70
N ALA A 121 -4.05 -4.92 -6.61
CA ALA A 121 -3.82 -6.29 -6.18
C ALA A 121 -4.22 -7.28 -7.28
N LYS A 122 -5.38 -7.08 -7.91
CA LYS A 122 -5.82 -7.90 -9.05
C LYS A 122 -4.85 -7.84 -10.22
N GLN A 123 -4.33 -6.66 -10.58
CA GLN A 123 -3.38 -6.53 -11.70
C GLN A 123 -2.03 -7.17 -11.37
N ILE A 124 -1.46 -6.91 -10.19
CA ILE A 124 -0.20 -7.52 -9.76
C ILE A 124 -0.32 -9.04 -9.70
N PHE A 125 -1.40 -9.57 -9.11
CA PHE A 125 -1.59 -11.02 -9.06
C PHE A 125 -1.82 -11.62 -10.44
N LYS A 126 -2.52 -10.92 -11.35
CA LYS A 126 -2.65 -11.38 -12.73
C LYS A 126 -1.28 -11.54 -13.40
N GLU A 127 -0.34 -10.62 -13.18
CA GLU A 127 1.01 -10.70 -13.77
C GLU A 127 1.87 -11.77 -13.11
N LEU A 128 1.74 -11.97 -11.78
CA LEU A 128 2.38 -13.09 -11.08
C LEU A 128 1.83 -14.46 -11.50
N ASP A 129 0.51 -14.57 -11.70
CA ASP A 129 -0.16 -15.81 -12.12
C ASP A 129 0.28 -16.29 -13.50
N LYS A 130 0.80 -15.39 -14.36
CA LYS A 130 1.41 -15.78 -15.65
C LYS A 130 2.75 -16.49 -15.47
N ARG A 131 3.42 -16.27 -14.33
CA ARG A 131 4.81 -16.66 -14.06
C ARG A 131 4.89 -17.83 -13.07
N PHE A 132 3.96 -17.88 -12.12
CA PHE A 132 3.98 -18.83 -11.01
C PHE A 132 2.61 -19.43 -10.73
N ASN A 133 2.62 -20.69 -10.27
CA ASN A 133 1.42 -21.35 -9.80
C ASN A 133 1.14 -20.95 -8.35
N ARG A 134 -0.14 -20.73 -8.03
CA ARG A 134 -0.60 -20.52 -6.66
C ARG A 134 -0.48 -21.82 -5.85
N SER A 135 -0.29 -21.68 -4.53
CA SER A 135 -0.22 -22.80 -3.58
C SER A 135 -1.57 -23.46 -3.36
#